data_AF-A0A812MLG0-F1
#
_entry.id   AF-A0A812MLG0-F1
#
_cell.length_a   1.000
_cell.length_b   1.000
_cell.length_c   1.000
_cell.angle_alpha   90.00
_cell.angle_beta   90.00
_cell.angle_gamma   90.00
#
_symmetry.space_group_name_H-M   'P 1'
#
loop_
_entity.id
_entity.type
_entity.pdbx_description
1 polymer ?
#
loop_
_entity_poly.entity_id
_entity_poly.type
_entity_poly.pdbx_seq_one_letter_code
_entity_poly.pdbx_strand_id
1 'polypeptide(L)'
;MLVSGCQLQRAPWRCSVSVHEAVQKASRTGQAVSSSSSSRISRLGQMAVWLALAKRPRPRYVACSDGGLPEKRRRLPKYAVRVLMGFVLGEIMGPATFAGGWAFLMAYTGVVYLISIEYSRLIAGVLEPPPVRAQRWALFLVSASILLAAHCRVLTGIFECAAVTLLVLLLLLQGNIRMPDGSSPISFSHIASQVFGVFYVGYLPSFWVRLRAIGPALPSGAPTGFLTDFVRLIRWPLERSVGCCVTVSCVLCIIAADSCAYFGGKHFGKRPLIVVSPNKTQEGAYCGLLGSVLMALLCDKAWGFPSDPLISGLVGALIFCASLLGDLVVSAMKRDAQVKDTGSLIPGHGGILDRFDSYFFAAPVAYFCWYAYLKYHSNLPPSLIRFKS
;
A
#
# COMPACT_ATOMS: atom_id res chain seq x y z
N MET A 1 -24.05 12.42 23.51
CA MET A 1 -24.97 13.48 23.06
C MET A 1 -24.16 14.57 22.37
N LEU A 2 -24.62 14.94 21.15
CA LEU A 2 -24.19 16.04 20.28
C LEU A 2 -22.72 16.04 19.80
N VAL A 3 -22.43 15.15 18.84
CA VAL A 3 -21.34 15.36 17.87
C VAL A 3 -21.94 16.15 16.70
N SER A 4 -21.62 17.43 16.67
CA SER A 4 -22.07 18.42 15.70
C SER A 4 -21.68 18.03 14.26
N GLY A 5 -22.64 18.13 13.35
CA GLY A 5 -22.51 17.73 11.96
C GLY A 5 -21.49 18.56 11.19
N CYS A 6 -20.56 17.87 10.52
CA CYS A 6 -19.75 18.47 9.47
C CYS A 6 -20.54 18.37 8.15
N GLN A 7 -21.39 19.37 7.88
CA GLN A 7 -21.97 19.52 6.54
C GLN A 7 -20.90 20.03 5.57
N LEU A 8 -20.73 19.33 4.45
CA LEU A 8 -20.02 19.83 3.27
C LEU A 8 -20.79 21.03 2.71
N GLN A 9 -20.36 22.25 3.00
CA GLN A 9 -20.90 23.45 2.34
C GLN A 9 -20.26 23.62 0.95
N ARG A 10 -21.11 23.73 -0.07
CA ARG A 10 -20.72 24.18 -1.42
C ARG A 10 -20.36 25.67 -1.35
N ALA A 11 -19.22 26.06 -1.91
CA ALA A 11 -18.94 27.48 -2.17
C ALA A 11 -19.96 28.03 -3.17
N PRO A 12 -20.59 29.19 -2.93
CA PRO A 12 -21.56 29.77 -3.85
C PRO A 12 -20.84 30.36 -5.07
N TRP A 13 -21.05 29.76 -6.25
CA TRP A 13 -20.72 30.39 -7.53
C TRP A 13 -21.87 31.31 -7.93
N ARG A 14 -21.66 32.63 -7.82
CA ARG A 14 -22.44 33.61 -8.59
C ARG A 14 -21.86 33.66 -10.00
N CYS A 15 -22.51 33.00 -10.95
CA CYS A 15 -22.44 33.32 -12.39
C CYS A 15 -23.71 32.77 -13.05
N SER A 16 -24.75 33.59 -13.03
CA SER A 16 -25.98 33.37 -13.78
C SER A 16 -25.72 33.72 -15.24
N VAL A 17 -25.35 32.74 -16.06
CA VAL A 17 -25.63 32.78 -17.50
C VAL A 17 -26.14 31.39 -17.86
N SER A 18 -27.45 31.31 -18.04
CA SER A 18 -28.13 30.07 -18.41
C SER A 18 -27.73 29.70 -19.84
N VAL A 19 -27.27 28.45 -20.03
CA VAL A 19 -26.97 27.86 -21.35
C VAL A 19 -28.14 28.01 -22.33
N HIS A 20 -29.37 28.15 -21.82
CA HIS A 20 -30.57 28.41 -22.60
C HIS A 20 -30.55 29.78 -23.34
N GLU A 21 -29.95 30.83 -22.77
CA GLU A 21 -29.86 32.15 -23.42
C GLU A 21 -28.81 32.18 -24.52
N ALA A 22 -27.70 31.46 -24.36
CA ALA A 22 -26.65 31.36 -25.37
C ALA A 22 -27.14 30.60 -26.63
N VAL A 23 -27.95 29.55 -26.44
CA VAL A 23 -28.52 28.76 -27.53
C VAL A 23 -29.61 29.54 -28.29
N GLN A 24 -30.42 30.35 -27.60
CA GLN A 24 -31.41 31.22 -28.25
C GLN A 24 -30.79 32.40 -29.02
N LYS A 25 -29.60 32.88 -28.61
CA LYS A 25 -28.91 33.95 -29.33
C LYS A 25 -28.24 33.47 -30.63
N ALA A 26 -27.81 32.21 -30.66
CA ALA A 26 -27.22 31.57 -31.85
C ALA A 26 -28.27 31.22 -32.93
N SER A 27 -29.52 30.93 -32.56
CA SER A 27 -30.58 30.65 -33.54
C SER A 27 -31.11 31.88 -34.28
N ARG A 28 -30.83 33.10 -33.78
CA ARG A 28 -31.27 34.37 -34.40
C ARG A 28 -30.28 34.94 -35.42
N THR A 29 -29.10 34.35 -35.61
CA THR A 29 -27.99 34.96 -36.39
C THR A 29 -27.42 34.07 -37.50
N GLY A 30 -28.22 33.17 -38.09
CA GLY A 30 -27.75 32.29 -39.18
C GLY A 30 -28.69 32.26 -40.37
N GLN A 31 -28.48 33.20 -41.31
CA GLN A 31 -29.04 33.18 -42.66
C GLN A 31 -28.69 31.89 -43.43
N ALA A 32 -29.59 31.55 -44.35
CA ALA A 32 -29.57 30.44 -45.31
C ALA A 32 -28.18 30.03 -45.81
N VAL A 33 -27.81 28.76 -45.58
CA VAL A 33 -26.80 28.06 -46.36
C VAL A 33 -27.33 26.68 -46.75
N SER A 34 -27.33 26.46 -48.06
CA SER A 34 -27.82 25.30 -48.79
C SER A 34 -27.20 23.97 -48.39
N SER A 35 -28.00 22.92 -48.54
CA SER A 35 -27.72 21.51 -48.33
C SER A 35 -26.55 20.96 -49.17
N SER A 36 -25.36 20.77 -48.56
CA SER A 36 -24.39 19.73 -48.96
C SER A 36 -23.21 19.51 -48.00
N SER A 37 -23.09 20.23 -46.88
CA SER A 37 -21.90 20.20 -45.99
C SER A 37 -22.15 19.66 -44.56
N SER A 38 -23.22 18.88 -44.36
CA SER A 38 -23.70 18.43 -43.04
C SER A 38 -22.71 17.53 -42.25
N SER A 39 -21.84 16.76 -42.92
CA SER A 39 -20.98 15.77 -42.24
C SER A 39 -19.68 16.34 -41.65
N ARG A 40 -19.27 17.55 -42.04
CA ARG A 40 -18.00 18.17 -41.59
C ARG A 40 -18.20 19.13 -40.41
N ILE A 41 -19.40 19.72 -40.29
CA ILE A 41 -19.77 20.65 -39.21
C ILE A 41 -20.07 19.89 -37.89
N SER A 42 -20.57 18.65 -37.97
CA SER A 42 -20.86 17.82 -36.78
C SER A 42 -19.59 17.40 -36.02
N ARG A 43 -18.47 17.14 -36.71
CA ARG A 43 -17.19 16.77 -36.05
C ARG A 43 -16.52 17.94 -35.36
N LEU A 44 -16.59 19.14 -35.94
CA LEU A 44 -16.05 20.37 -35.32
C LEU A 44 -16.88 20.79 -34.10
N GLY A 45 -18.20 20.66 -34.16
CA GLY A 45 -19.09 20.88 -33.00
C GLY A 45 -18.82 19.88 -31.87
N GLN A 46 -18.63 18.60 -32.19
CA GLN A 46 -18.28 17.58 -31.20
C GLN A 46 -16.88 17.80 -30.60
N MET A 47 -15.88 18.19 -31.39
CA MET A 47 -14.55 18.57 -30.88
C MET A 47 -14.59 19.81 -29.98
N ALA A 48 -15.41 20.82 -30.32
CA ALA A 48 -15.56 22.01 -29.50
C ALA A 48 -16.25 21.70 -28.17
N VAL A 49 -17.24 20.81 -28.15
CA VAL A 49 -17.86 20.30 -26.93
C VAL A 49 -16.87 19.46 -26.11
N TRP A 50 -16.06 18.62 -26.76
CA TRP A 50 -15.01 17.85 -26.08
C TRP A 50 -13.92 18.75 -25.48
N LEU A 51 -13.49 19.79 -26.19
CA LEU A 51 -12.53 20.79 -25.70
C LEU A 51 -13.12 21.66 -24.59
N ALA A 52 -14.43 21.96 -24.63
CA ALA A 52 -15.12 22.68 -23.57
C ALA A 52 -15.35 21.81 -22.31
N LEU A 53 -15.57 20.50 -22.48
CA LEU A 53 -15.64 19.54 -21.37
C LEU A 53 -14.26 19.25 -20.77
N ALA A 54 -13.21 19.16 -21.60
CA ALA A 54 -11.83 18.99 -21.15
C ALA A 54 -11.29 20.22 -20.37
N LYS A 55 -11.87 21.41 -20.63
CA LYS A 55 -11.54 22.66 -19.91
C LYS A 55 -12.36 22.92 -18.65
N ARG A 56 -13.27 22.02 -18.24
CA ARG A 56 -13.97 22.21 -16.97
C ARG A 56 -12.97 22.12 -15.81
N PRO A 57 -12.78 23.18 -15.00
CA PRO A 57 -12.02 23.06 -13.77
C PRO A 57 -12.75 22.07 -12.85
N ARG A 58 -12.09 20.95 -12.53
CA ARG A 58 -12.60 19.99 -11.57
C ARG A 58 -12.82 20.70 -10.22
N PRO A 59 -13.91 20.41 -9.50
CA PRO A 59 -14.18 21.06 -8.23
C PRO A 59 -13.01 20.82 -7.27
N ARG A 60 -12.33 21.90 -6.88
CA ARG A 60 -11.34 21.86 -5.81
C ARG A 60 -12.07 21.58 -4.51
N TYR A 61 -11.88 20.38 -3.96
CA TYR A 61 -12.12 20.15 -2.55
C TYR A 61 -10.99 20.80 -1.77
N VAL A 62 -11.23 22.02 -1.31
CA VAL A 62 -10.36 22.68 -0.33
C VAL A 62 -10.57 21.94 0.99
N ALA A 63 -9.51 21.32 1.52
CA ALA A 63 -9.52 20.84 2.89
C ALA A 63 -9.86 22.03 3.80
N CYS A 64 -10.92 21.91 4.60
CA CYS A 64 -11.32 22.95 5.53
C CYS A 64 -10.11 23.28 6.41
N SER A 65 -9.56 24.48 6.26
CA SER A 65 -8.58 25.01 7.21
C SER A 65 -9.35 25.26 8.50
N ASP A 66 -9.07 24.47 9.53
CA ASP A 66 -9.63 24.65 10.86
C ASP A 66 -9.47 26.12 11.29
N GLY A 67 -10.62 26.76 11.54
CA GLY A 67 -10.68 28.10 12.12
C GLY A 67 -9.94 28.11 13.45
N GLY A 68 -9.01 29.05 13.58
CA GLY A 68 -8.06 29.09 14.68
C GLY A 68 -8.71 29.34 16.04
N LEU A 69 -8.35 28.47 16.99
CA LEU A 69 -8.15 28.84 18.39
C LEU A 69 -6.64 29.01 18.61
N PRO A 70 -6.17 30.04 19.33
CA PRO A 70 -4.74 30.28 19.54
C PRO A 70 -4.22 29.34 20.62
N GLU A 71 -4.10 28.06 20.31
CA GLU A 71 -3.42 27.13 21.19
C GLU A 71 -1.93 27.15 20.84
N LYS A 72 -1.13 27.71 21.76
CA LYS A 72 0.33 27.79 21.69
C LYS A 72 0.96 26.39 21.86
N ARG A 73 0.53 25.43 21.05
CA ARG A 73 1.05 24.06 21.04
C ARG A 73 2.42 24.13 20.37
N ARG A 74 3.49 23.90 21.13
CA ARG A 74 4.85 23.74 20.59
C ARG A 74 4.79 22.69 19.48
N ARG A 75 4.75 23.12 18.22
CA ARG A 75 4.80 22.20 17.09
C ARG A 75 6.22 21.63 17.07
N LEU A 76 6.36 20.37 17.45
CA LEU A 76 7.60 19.63 17.29
C LEU A 76 8.12 19.85 15.86
N PRO A 77 9.42 20.07 15.67
CA PRO A 77 9.95 20.27 14.34
C PRO A 77 9.70 19.01 13.51
N LYS A 78 9.42 19.20 12.21
CA LYS A 78 8.97 18.11 11.33
C LYS A 78 9.86 16.88 11.43
N TYR A 79 11.19 17.02 11.55
CA TYR A 79 12.12 15.91 11.69
C TYR A 79 11.98 15.13 13.02
N ALA A 80 11.64 15.79 14.14
CA ALA A 80 11.51 15.13 15.43
C ALA A 80 10.26 14.25 15.47
N VAL A 81 9.16 14.72 14.86
CA VAL A 81 7.95 13.90 14.68
C VAL A 81 8.25 12.68 13.81
N ARG A 82 9.17 12.81 12.83
CA ARG A 82 9.59 11.70 11.98
C ARG A 82 10.34 10.62 12.76
N VAL A 83 11.32 11.01 13.55
CA VAL A 83 12.10 10.05 14.35
C VAL A 83 11.21 9.38 15.39
N LEU A 84 10.37 10.15 16.07
CA LEU A 84 9.45 9.64 17.10
C LEU A 84 8.48 8.58 16.56
N MET A 85 7.89 8.83 15.40
CA MET A 85 6.90 7.91 14.82
C MET A 85 7.55 6.66 14.23
N GLY A 86 8.76 6.78 13.67
CA GLY A 86 9.57 5.60 13.33
C GLY A 86 9.88 4.75 14.56
N PHE A 87 10.25 5.39 15.68
CA PHE A 87 10.51 4.71 16.94
C PHE A 87 9.24 4.02 17.50
N VAL A 88 8.10 4.70 17.51
CA VAL A 88 6.82 4.12 17.98
C VAL A 88 6.41 2.91 17.14
N LEU A 89 6.52 2.99 15.81
CA LEU A 89 6.22 1.85 14.95
C LEU A 89 7.21 0.70 15.17
N GLY A 90 8.50 1.00 15.38
CA GLY A 90 9.53 0.02 15.72
C GLY A 90 9.28 -0.68 17.06
N GLU A 91 8.90 0.06 18.09
CA GLU A 91 8.59 -0.47 19.43
C GLU A 91 7.28 -1.26 19.48
N ILE A 92 6.36 -1.07 18.53
CA ILE A 92 5.14 -1.88 18.46
C ILE A 92 5.37 -3.12 17.59
N MET A 93 5.89 -2.93 16.38
CA MET A 93 6.06 -4.03 15.41
C MET A 93 7.25 -4.93 15.71
N GLY A 94 8.32 -4.38 16.28
CA GLY A 94 9.52 -5.14 16.66
C GLY A 94 9.21 -6.25 17.64
N PRO A 95 8.71 -5.95 18.86
CA PRO A 95 8.32 -6.98 19.83
C PRO A 95 7.29 -7.96 19.27
N ALA A 96 6.31 -7.48 18.52
CA ALA A 96 5.29 -8.33 17.92
C ALA A 96 5.89 -9.32 16.91
N THR A 97 6.89 -8.90 16.13
CA THR A 97 7.63 -9.75 15.18
C THR A 97 8.43 -10.82 15.90
N PHE A 98 9.07 -10.50 17.02
CA PHE A 98 9.81 -11.50 17.80
C PHE A 98 8.89 -12.40 18.65
N ALA A 99 7.74 -11.90 19.13
CA ALA A 99 6.75 -12.68 19.85
C ALA A 99 6.03 -13.73 18.98
N GLY A 100 5.69 -13.35 17.74
CA GLY A 100 4.95 -14.23 16.83
C GLY A 100 3.48 -14.44 17.22
N GLY A 101 2.90 -15.51 16.66
CA GLY A 101 1.54 -15.94 16.99
C GLY A 101 0.47 -14.85 16.84
N TRP A 102 -0.42 -14.80 17.82
CA TRP A 102 -1.50 -13.81 17.90
C TRP A 102 -0.99 -12.37 18.10
N ALA A 103 0.15 -12.19 18.78
CA ALA A 103 0.71 -10.85 18.99
C ALA A 103 1.12 -10.20 17.66
N PHE A 104 1.80 -10.96 16.80
CA PHE A 104 2.13 -10.51 15.45
C PHE A 104 0.88 -10.22 14.62
N LEU A 105 -0.11 -11.12 14.65
CA LEU A 105 -1.35 -10.95 13.91
C LEU A 105 -2.09 -9.68 14.30
N MET A 106 -2.25 -9.42 15.60
CA MET A 106 -2.97 -8.25 16.12
C MET A 106 -2.26 -6.94 15.76
N ALA A 107 -0.94 -6.87 15.97
CA ALA A 107 -0.16 -5.69 15.61
C ALA A 107 -0.23 -5.41 14.10
N TYR A 108 -0.05 -6.46 13.28
CA TYR A 108 -0.05 -6.33 11.84
C TYR A 108 -1.44 -6.03 11.25
N THR A 109 -2.51 -6.57 11.86
CA THR A 109 -3.89 -6.19 11.52
C THR A 109 -4.16 -4.72 11.82
N GLY A 110 -3.57 -4.17 12.89
CA GLY A 110 -3.59 -2.73 13.17
C GLY A 110 -2.91 -1.89 12.08
N VAL A 111 -1.78 -2.35 11.55
CA VAL A 111 -1.11 -1.72 10.39
C VAL A 111 -2.02 -1.77 9.15
N VAL A 112 -2.59 -2.93 8.85
CA VAL A 112 -3.54 -3.12 7.74
C VAL A 112 -4.77 -2.22 7.86
N TYR A 113 -5.30 -2.03 9.08
CA TYR A 113 -6.37 -1.07 9.34
C TYR A 113 -5.99 0.35 8.93
N LEU A 114 -4.84 0.83 9.39
CA LEU A 114 -4.37 2.19 9.08
C LEU A 114 -4.11 2.36 7.57
N ILE A 115 -3.55 1.34 6.93
CA ILE A 115 -3.32 1.32 5.48
C ILE A 115 -4.64 1.33 4.71
N SER A 116 -5.66 0.57 5.15
CA SER A 116 -6.97 0.55 4.50
C SER A 116 -7.65 1.92 4.50
N ILE A 117 -7.43 2.72 5.55
CA ILE A 117 -7.92 4.10 5.65
C ILE A 117 -7.23 4.98 4.61
N GLU A 118 -5.90 4.92 4.53
CA GLU A 118 -5.12 5.73 3.58
C GLU A 118 -5.39 5.33 2.14
N TYR A 119 -5.44 4.03 1.85
CA TYR A 119 -5.81 3.50 0.54
C TYR A 119 -7.20 4.00 0.09
N SER A 120 -8.20 3.95 0.98
CA SER A 120 -9.54 4.46 0.66
C SER A 120 -9.56 5.97 0.42
N ARG A 121 -8.71 6.73 1.12
CA ARG A 121 -8.58 8.19 0.89
C ARG A 121 -7.90 8.49 -0.43
N LEU A 122 -6.88 7.71 -0.78
CA LEU A 122 -6.17 7.81 -2.05
C LEU A 122 -7.13 7.56 -3.22
N ILE A 123 -7.92 6.50 -3.15
CA ILE A 123 -8.97 6.19 -4.15
C ILE A 123 -10.03 7.29 -4.24
N ALA A 124 -10.39 7.91 -3.12
CA ALA A 124 -11.38 8.99 -3.11
C ALA A 124 -10.92 10.22 -3.92
N GLY A 125 -9.62 10.38 -4.18
CA GLY A 125 -9.10 11.40 -5.09
C GLY A 125 -9.22 11.05 -6.58
N VAL A 126 -9.48 9.78 -6.90
CA VAL A 126 -9.57 9.26 -8.29
C VAL A 126 -11.01 9.01 -8.71
N LEU A 127 -11.86 8.53 -7.79
CA LEU A 127 -13.24 8.12 -8.09
C LEU A 127 -14.26 9.23 -7.84
N GLU A 128 -15.24 9.30 -8.75
CA GLU A 128 -16.46 10.11 -8.61
C GLU A 128 -17.67 9.17 -8.76
N PRO A 129 -18.54 9.00 -7.72
CA PRO A 129 -18.48 9.57 -6.37
C PRO A 129 -17.37 8.94 -5.49
N PRO A 130 -16.97 9.56 -4.37
CA PRO A 130 -15.97 8.97 -3.47
C PRO A 130 -16.52 7.73 -2.72
N PRO A 131 -15.65 6.78 -2.34
CA PRO A 131 -16.07 5.59 -1.63
C PRO A 131 -16.69 5.92 -0.26
N VAL A 132 -17.88 5.37 -0.01
CA VAL A 132 -18.59 5.55 1.26
C VAL A 132 -17.90 4.80 2.40
N ARG A 133 -18.17 5.19 3.65
CA ARG A 133 -17.56 4.58 4.84
C ARG A 133 -17.78 3.06 4.90
N ALA A 134 -18.95 2.59 4.46
CA ALA A 134 -19.25 1.16 4.42
C ALA A 134 -18.29 0.37 3.52
N GLN A 135 -17.85 0.94 2.39
CA GLN A 135 -16.87 0.31 1.49
C GLN A 135 -15.50 0.18 2.15
N ARG A 136 -15.07 1.21 2.89
CA ARG A 136 -13.83 1.16 3.68
C ARG A 136 -13.86 0.05 4.73
N TRP A 137 -14.97 -0.06 5.47
CA TRP A 137 -15.13 -1.12 6.48
C TRP A 137 -15.15 -2.50 5.84
N ALA A 138 -15.86 -2.67 4.73
CA ALA A 138 -15.88 -3.93 3.98
C ALA A 138 -14.48 -4.34 3.53
N LEU A 139 -13.71 -3.41 2.95
CA LEU A 139 -12.31 -3.64 2.56
C LEU A 139 -11.45 -4.09 3.75
N PHE A 140 -11.55 -3.39 4.89
CA PHE A 140 -10.78 -3.74 6.08
C PHE A 140 -11.17 -5.11 6.63
N LEU A 141 -12.46 -5.40 6.81
CA LEU A 141 -12.93 -6.65 7.39
C LEU A 141 -12.54 -7.85 6.51
N VAL A 142 -12.65 -7.71 5.20
CA VAL A 142 -12.21 -8.73 4.23
C VAL A 142 -10.69 -8.91 4.27
N SER A 143 -9.92 -7.83 4.36
CA SER A 143 -8.46 -7.91 4.49
C SER A 143 -8.04 -8.58 5.80
N ALA A 144 -8.68 -8.22 6.92
CA ALA A 144 -8.43 -8.79 8.23
C ALA A 144 -8.80 -10.28 8.28
N SER A 145 -9.89 -10.69 7.61
CA SER A 145 -10.26 -12.11 7.55
C SER A 145 -9.25 -12.94 6.76
N ILE A 146 -8.65 -12.40 5.69
CA ILE A 146 -7.55 -13.04 4.95
C ILE A 146 -6.31 -13.21 5.83
N LEU A 147 -5.95 -12.20 6.63
CA LEU A 147 -4.85 -12.28 7.60
C LEU A 147 -5.12 -13.35 8.67
N LEU A 148 -6.34 -13.41 9.19
CA LEU A 148 -6.76 -14.43 10.16
C LEU A 148 -6.71 -15.83 9.54
N ALA A 149 -7.21 -16.01 8.32
CA ALA A 149 -7.14 -17.28 7.61
C ALA A 149 -5.69 -17.73 7.36
N ALA A 150 -4.80 -16.78 7.04
CA ALA A 150 -3.37 -17.03 6.93
C ALA A 150 -2.75 -17.49 8.25
N HIS A 151 -3.16 -16.91 9.38
CA HIS A 151 -2.73 -17.33 10.72
C HIS A 151 -3.22 -18.74 11.07
N CYS A 152 -4.49 -19.04 10.78
CA CYS A 152 -5.10 -20.35 11.01
C CYS A 152 -4.64 -21.44 10.02
N ARG A 153 -3.73 -21.12 9.09
CA ARG A 153 -3.21 -22.05 8.07
C ARG A 153 -4.32 -22.70 7.22
N VAL A 154 -5.41 -21.97 6.99
CA VAL A 154 -6.50 -22.40 6.09
C VAL A 154 -5.96 -22.52 4.67
N LEU A 155 -6.40 -23.53 3.92
CA LEU A 155 -5.93 -23.82 2.57
C LEU A 155 -6.04 -22.58 1.66
N THR A 156 -4.89 -22.11 1.20
CA THR A 156 -4.75 -20.88 0.42
C THR A 156 -5.34 -21.05 -0.97
N GLY A 157 -6.14 -20.09 -1.41
CA GLY A 157 -6.82 -20.02 -2.70
C GLY A 157 -8.33 -19.93 -2.55
N ILE A 158 -8.95 -20.91 -1.87
CA ILE A 158 -10.42 -20.98 -1.77
C ILE A 158 -10.96 -19.85 -0.89
N PHE A 159 -10.33 -19.63 0.27
CA PHE A 159 -10.79 -18.61 1.22
C PHE A 159 -10.63 -17.20 0.63
N GLU A 160 -9.51 -16.90 -0.01
CA GLU A 160 -9.29 -15.58 -0.62
C GLU A 160 -10.25 -15.32 -1.78
N CYS A 161 -10.48 -16.32 -2.64
CA CYS A 161 -11.49 -16.22 -3.70
C CYS A 161 -12.90 -16.00 -3.13
N ALA A 162 -13.27 -16.73 -2.08
CA ALA A 162 -14.56 -16.55 -1.40
C ALA A 162 -14.66 -15.15 -0.75
N ALA A 163 -13.60 -14.66 -0.14
CA ALA A 163 -13.54 -13.36 0.52
C ALA A 163 -13.68 -12.21 -0.51
N VAL A 164 -13.01 -12.31 -1.66
CA VAL A 164 -13.16 -11.36 -2.78
C VAL A 164 -14.57 -11.44 -3.37
N THR A 165 -15.11 -12.65 -3.58
CA THR A 165 -16.47 -12.85 -4.08
C THR A 165 -17.51 -12.22 -3.13
N LEU A 166 -17.34 -12.43 -1.83
CA LEU A 166 -18.17 -11.82 -0.80
C LEU A 166 -18.08 -10.29 -0.84
N LEU A 167 -16.88 -9.72 -0.99
CA LEU A 167 -16.72 -8.28 -1.14
C LEU A 167 -17.49 -7.75 -2.35
N VAL A 168 -17.33 -8.38 -3.52
CA VAL A 168 -18.02 -7.97 -4.74
C VAL A 168 -19.53 -8.04 -4.55
N LEU A 169 -20.04 -9.10 -3.92
CA LEU A 169 -21.45 -9.22 -3.58
C LEU A 169 -21.91 -8.08 -2.65
N LEU A 170 -21.17 -7.80 -1.58
CA LEU A 170 -21.49 -6.72 -0.64
C LEU A 170 -21.48 -5.34 -1.32
N LEU A 171 -20.56 -5.12 -2.25
CA LEU A 171 -20.56 -3.92 -3.08
C LEU A 171 -21.82 -3.90 -3.94
N LEU A 172 -22.11 -4.92 -4.75
CA LEU A 172 -23.31 -4.94 -5.61
C LEU A 172 -24.60 -4.69 -4.83
N LEU A 173 -24.73 -5.25 -3.62
CA LEU A 173 -25.87 -4.99 -2.73
C LEU A 173 -25.97 -3.52 -2.30
N GLN A 174 -24.84 -2.82 -2.09
CA GLN A 174 -24.82 -1.38 -1.87
C GLN A 174 -25.27 -0.58 -3.10
N GLY A 175 -25.23 -1.16 -4.31
CA GLY A 175 -25.74 -0.55 -5.53
C GLY A 175 -27.25 -0.30 -5.48
N ASN A 176 -27.97 -1.06 -4.64
CA ASN A 176 -29.39 -0.87 -4.38
C ASN A 176 -29.68 0.35 -3.49
N ILE A 177 -28.66 0.89 -2.81
CA ILE A 177 -28.79 2.08 -1.96
C ILE A 177 -28.66 3.32 -2.87
N ARG A 178 -29.77 4.03 -3.08
CA ARG A 178 -29.77 5.28 -3.86
C ARG A 178 -29.10 6.39 -3.05
N MET A 179 -28.11 7.06 -3.63
CA MET A 179 -27.52 8.25 -3.01
C MET A 179 -28.50 9.44 -3.08
N PRO A 180 -28.39 10.44 -2.18
CA PRO A 180 -29.26 11.63 -2.18
C PRO A 180 -29.22 12.45 -3.47
N ASP A 181 -28.16 12.30 -4.25
CA ASP A 181 -27.96 12.92 -5.57
C ASP A 181 -28.55 12.10 -6.73
N GLY A 182 -29.22 10.97 -6.44
CA GLY A 182 -29.85 10.09 -7.41
C GLY A 182 -28.89 9.15 -8.16
N SER A 183 -27.58 9.30 -7.96
CA SER A 183 -26.55 8.45 -8.55
C SER A 183 -26.46 7.09 -7.86
N SER A 184 -25.99 6.08 -8.58
CA SER A 184 -25.61 4.81 -7.96
C SER A 184 -24.24 4.99 -7.28
N PRO A 185 -24.05 4.48 -6.05
CA PRO A 185 -22.78 4.60 -5.33
C PRO A 185 -21.64 3.76 -5.94
N ILE A 186 -21.89 3.09 -7.07
CA ILE A 186 -21.05 2.05 -7.63
C ILE A 186 -20.98 2.20 -9.14
N SER A 187 -19.74 2.27 -9.61
CA SER A 187 -19.34 2.11 -11.01
C SER A 187 -18.38 0.93 -11.08
N PHE A 188 -18.10 0.42 -12.29
CA PHE A 188 -17.10 -0.63 -12.51
C PHE A 188 -15.73 -0.26 -11.90
N SER A 189 -15.34 1.01 -11.98
CA SER A 189 -14.10 1.50 -11.37
C SER A 189 -14.06 1.33 -9.85
N HIS A 190 -15.21 1.44 -9.16
CA HIS A 190 -15.29 1.17 -7.73
C HIS A 190 -15.00 -0.30 -7.44
N ILE A 191 -15.65 -1.21 -8.16
CA ILE A 191 -15.45 -2.65 -7.98
C ILE A 191 -13.98 -2.99 -8.23
N ALA A 192 -13.41 -2.53 -9.35
CA ALA A 192 -12.01 -2.76 -9.69
C ALA A 192 -11.06 -2.21 -8.60
N SER A 193 -11.28 -0.98 -8.13
CA SER A 193 -10.45 -0.36 -7.08
C SER A 193 -10.55 -1.08 -5.72
N GLN A 194 -11.71 -1.63 -5.37
CA GLN A 194 -11.92 -2.36 -4.12
C GLN A 194 -11.34 -3.78 -4.19
N VAL A 195 -11.48 -4.46 -5.32
CA VAL A 195 -10.84 -5.75 -5.57
C VAL A 195 -9.32 -5.61 -5.55
N PHE A 196 -8.77 -4.60 -6.23
CA PHE A 196 -7.35 -4.27 -6.13
C PHE A 196 -6.96 -3.92 -4.68
N GLY A 197 -7.86 -3.27 -3.93
CA GLY A 197 -7.64 -2.97 -2.52
C GLY A 197 -7.50 -4.22 -1.66
N VAL A 198 -8.35 -5.23 -1.85
CA VAL A 198 -8.22 -6.50 -1.12
C VAL A 198 -6.92 -7.20 -1.49
N PHE A 199 -6.57 -7.20 -2.77
CA PHE A 199 -5.29 -7.76 -3.21
C PHE A 199 -4.11 -7.02 -2.53
N TYR A 200 -4.12 -5.70 -2.56
CA TYR A 200 -3.01 -4.87 -2.13
C TYR A 200 -2.89 -4.74 -0.60
N VAL A 201 -4.01 -4.57 0.10
CA VAL A 201 -4.08 -4.31 1.56
C VAL A 201 -4.36 -5.57 2.38
N GLY A 202 -4.91 -6.62 1.76
CA GLY A 202 -5.22 -7.89 2.44
C GLY A 202 -4.31 -9.03 2.00
N TYR A 203 -4.34 -9.38 0.72
CA TYR A 203 -3.65 -10.56 0.19
C TYR A 203 -2.13 -10.44 0.27
N LEU A 204 -1.52 -9.37 -0.26
CA LEU A 204 -0.06 -9.19 -0.18
C LEU A 204 0.45 -9.14 1.28
N PRO A 205 -0.19 -8.38 2.20
CA PRO A 205 0.20 -8.37 3.61
C PRO A 205 0.04 -9.72 4.31
N SER A 206 -0.93 -10.56 3.90
CA SER A 206 -1.10 -11.90 4.49
C SER A 206 0.15 -12.77 4.41
N PHE A 207 1.02 -12.55 3.42
CA PHE A 207 2.29 -13.28 3.30
C PHE A 207 3.26 -12.98 4.43
N TRP A 208 3.21 -11.83 5.09
CA TRP A 208 4.00 -11.59 6.31
C TRP A 208 3.54 -12.49 7.46
N VAL A 209 2.23 -12.68 7.62
CA VAL A 209 1.66 -13.59 8.62
C VAL A 209 2.07 -15.03 8.30
N ARG A 210 2.01 -15.43 7.03
CA ARG A 210 2.46 -16.76 6.58
C ARG A 210 3.96 -16.94 6.78
N LEU A 211 4.77 -15.96 6.40
CA LEU A 211 6.22 -15.97 6.54
C LEU A 211 6.64 -16.16 7.99
N ARG A 212 6.00 -15.43 8.91
CA ARG A 212 6.27 -15.54 10.34
C ARG A 212 5.83 -16.89 10.93
N ALA A 213 4.88 -17.56 10.29
CA ALA A 213 4.38 -18.87 10.69
C ALA A 213 5.12 -20.06 10.03
N ILE A 214 6.13 -19.81 9.17
CA ILE A 214 6.91 -20.87 8.53
C ILE A 214 7.88 -21.56 9.51
N GLY A 215 7.93 -22.89 9.40
CA GLY A 215 9.01 -23.72 9.93
C GLY A 215 8.86 -24.07 11.42
N PRO A 216 9.64 -25.04 11.92
CA PRO A 216 9.67 -25.38 13.34
C PRO A 216 10.37 -24.29 14.18
N ALA A 217 10.19 -24.36 15.49
CA ALA A 217 11.03 -23.61 16.42
C ALA A 217 12.50 -24.05 16.26
N LEU A 218 13.44 -23.11 16.32
CA LEU A 218 14.87 -23.42 16.28
C LEU A 218 15.25 -24.24 17.53
N PRO A 219 16.16 -25.22 17.42
CA PRO A 219 16.70 -25.93 18.57
C PRO A 219 17.33 -24.95 19.58
N SER A 220 17.18 -25.24 20.88
CA SER A 220 17.58 -24.36 21.99
C SER A 220 19.08 -24.00 22.03
N GLY A 221 19.93 -24.70 21.26
CA GLY A 221 21.38 -24.50 21.18
C GLY A 221 21.90 -23.89 19.87
N ALA A 222 21.04 -23.41 18.97
CA ALA A 222 21.50 -22.72 17.75
C ALA A 222 22.30 -21.44 18.10
N PRO A 223 23.39 -21.14 17.37
CA PRO A 223 24.31 -20.07 17.73
C PRO A 223 23.59 -18.73 17.90
N THR A 224 23.81 -18.12 19.06
CA THR A 224 23.28 -16.81 19.42
C THR A 224 24.14 -15.75 18.77
N GLY A 225 23.73 -15.29 17.59
CA GLY A 225 24.35 -14.14 16.94
C GLY A 225 24.03 -12.83 17.66
N PHE A 226 24.74 -11.77 17.27
CA PHE A 226 24.58 -10.38 17.74
C PHE A 226 23.11 -9.93 17.89
N LEU A 227 22.24 -10.34 16.96
CA LEU A 227 20.83 -9.95 16.95
C LEU A 227 20.04 -10.55 18.13
N THR A 228 20.38 -11.75 18.59
CA THR A 228 19.75 -12.35 19.76
C THR A 228 20.15 -11.66 21.07
N ASP A 229 21.40 -11.20 21.15
CA ASP A 229 21.88 -10.43 22.30
C ASP A 229 21.30 -9.02 22.30
N PHE A 230 21.17 -8.40 21.14
CA PHE A 230 20.46 -7.12 20.96
C PHE A 230 18.98 -7.21 21.39
N VAL A 231 18.28 -8.27 20.98
CA VAL A 231 16.87 -8.48 21.37
C VAL A 231 16.74 -8.71 22.89
N ARG A 232 17.67 -9.47 23.49
CA ARG A 232 17.75 -9.66 24.94
C ARG A 232 18.03 -8.35 25.68
N LEU A 233 18.92 -7.52 25.16
CA LEU A 233 19.24 -6.21 25.71
C LEU A 233 18.01 -5.30 25.77
N ILE A 234 17.21 -5.29 24.71
CA ILE A 234 15.98 -4.48 24.62
C ILE A 234 14.80 -5.16 25.34
N ARG A 235 14.99 -6.38 25.87
CA ARG A 235 13.98 -7.16 26.62
C ARG A 235 12.72 -7.48 25.82
N TRP A 236 12.83 -7.63 24.51
CA TRP A 236 11.71 -8.05 23.68
C TRP A 236 11.47 -9.57 23.80
N PRO A 237 10.20 -10.03 23.71
CA PRO A 237 9.88 -11.46 23.73
C PRO A 237 10.48 -12.14 22.51
N LEU A 238 11.25 -13.22 22.70
CA LEU A 238 11.97 -13.91 21.63
C LEU A 238 11.45 -15.34 21.46
N GLU A 239 10.52 -15.53 20.52
CA GLU A 239 10.18 -16.85 20.01
C GLU A 239 11.16 -17.20 18.89
N ARG A 240 12.10 -18.11 19.16
CA ARG A 240 13.09 -18.56 18.17
C ARG A 240 12.43 -19.51 17.18
N SER A 241 11.93 -18.97 16.07
CA SER A 241 11.41 -19.75 14.95
C SER A 241 12.15 -19.42 13.66
N VAL A 242 12.17 -20.38 12.72
CA VAL A 242 12.70 -20.13 11.37
C VAL A 242 11.95 -18.96 10.73
N GLY A 243 10.62 -18.93 10.88
CA GLY A 243 9.78 -17.83 10.38
C GLY A 243 10.19 -16.47 10.93
N CYS A 244 10.58 -16.37 12.21
CA CYS A 244 11.10 -15.13 12.78
C CYS A 244 12.38 -14.67 12.07
N CYS A 245 13.36 -15.56 11.92
CA CYS A 245 14.66 -15.24 11.30
C CYS A 245 14.49 -14.77 9.85
N VAL A 246 13.65 -15.44 9.07
CA VAL A 246 13.39 -15.09 7.66
C VAL A 246 12.61 -13.79 7.54
N THR A 247 11.65 -13.57 8.45
CA THR A 247 10.88 -12.32 8.51
C THR A 247 11.81 -11.14 8.76
N VAL A 248 12.67 -11.25 9.78
CA VAL A 248 13.68 -10.23 10.12
C VAL A 248 14.65 -10.03 8.96
N SER A 249 15.14 -11.11 8.34
CA SER A 249 16.05 -11.03 7.19
C SER A 249 15.42 -10.27 6.02
N CYS A 250 14.17 -10.57 5.68
CA CYS A 250 13.45 -9.87 4.63
C CYS A 250 13.31 -8.37 4.93
N VAL A 251 12.95 -8.01 6.17
CA VAL A 251 12.88 -6.61 6.62
C VAL A 251 14.24 -5.92 6.51
N LEU A 252 15.32 -6.57 6.93
CA LEU A 252 16.68 -6.02 6.83
C LEU A 252 17.12 -5.83 5.38
N CYS A 253 16.79 -6.76 4.48
CA CYS A 253 17.06 -6.62 3.05
C CYS A 253 16.34 -5.41 2.45
N ILE A 254 15.06 -5.18 2.80
CA ILE A 254 14.31 -4.00 2.35
C ILE A 254 14.97 -2.71 2.86
N ILE A 255 15.30 -2.65 4.16
CA ILE A 255 15.94 -1.47 4.77
C ILE A 255 17.31 -1.20 4.14
N ALA A 256 18.10 -2.26 3.90
CA ALA A 256 19.40 -2.17 3.25
C ALA A 256 19.26 -1.68 1.79
N ALA A 257 18.30 -2.22 1.05
CA ALA A 257 17.98 -1.80 -0.32
C ALA A 257 17.66 -0.31 -0.39
N ASP A 258 16.73 0.16 0.43
CA ASP A 258 16.29 1.57 0.43
C ASP A 258 17.42 2.51 0.84
N SER A 259 18.19 2.12 1.87
CA SER A 259 19.33 2.91 2.34
C SER A 259 20.42 3.01 1.26
N CYS A 260 20.82 1.87 0.68
CA CYS A 260 21.85 1.86 -0.36
C CYS A 260 21.37 2.54 -1.65
N ALA A 261 20.10 2.43 -2.00
CA ALA A 261 19.51 3.13 -3.14
C ALA A 261 19.48 4.65 -2.91
N TYR A 262 19.14 5.10 -1.71
CA TYR A 262 19.16 6.52 -1.35
C TYR A 262 20.57 7.11 -1.41
N PHE A 263 21.54 6.47 -0.75
CA PHE A 263 22.91 6.97 -0.73
C PHE A 263 23.58 6.85 -2.11
N GLY A 264 23.40 5.72 -2.79
CA GLY A 264 23.93 5.52 -4.15
C GLY A 264 23.31 6.49 -5.16
N GLY A 265 21.98 6.67 -5.10
CA GLY A 265 21.27 7.60 -5.96
C GLY A 265 21.65 9.06 -5.71
N LYS A 266 21.93 9.45 -4.46
CA LYS A 266 22.35 10.82 -4.11
C LYS A 266 23.76 11.16 -4.62
N HIS A 267 24.69 10.21 -4.59
CA HIS A 267 26.10 10.46 -4.97
C HIS A 267 26.37 10.20 -6.46
N PHE A 268 25.73 9.17 -7.03
CA PHE A 268 26.01 8.70 -8.39
C PHE A 268 24.84 8.85 -9.36
N GLY A 269 23.65 9.22 -8.87
CA GLY A 269 22.43 9.27 -9.67
C GLY A 269 22.47 10.32 -10.77
N LYS A 270 22.37 9.87 -12.01
CA LYS A 270 22.29 10.75 -13.20
C LYS A 270 21.08 10.42 -14.06
N ARG A 271 20.71 9.15 -14.15
CA ARG A 271 19.64 8.69 -15.04
C ARG A 271 18.41 8.30 -14.23
N PRO A 272 17.23 8.89 -14.50
CA PRO A 272 16.00 8.48 -13.85
C PRO A 272 15.64 7.05 -14.25
N LEU A 273 15.09 6.28 -13.30
CA LEU A 273 14.70 4.89 -13.50
C LEU A 273 13.39 4.80 -14.29
N ILE A 274 12.38 5.60 -13.92
CA ILE A 274 11.05 5.61 -14.55
C ILE A 274 10.40 6.98 -14.43
N VAL A 275 9.58 7.35 -15.42
CA VAL A 275 8.89 8.64 -15.49
C VAL A 275 7.94 8.87 -14.30
N VAL A 276 7.32 7.81 -13.80
CA VAL A 276 6.36 7.87 -12.68
C VAL A 276 7.03 8.35 -11.37
N SER A 277 8.31 8.02 -11.18
CA SER A 277 9.10 8.37 -10.00
C SER A 277 10.46 8.97 -10.40
N PRO A 278 10.50 10.27 -10.74
CA PRO A 278 11.70 10.91 -11.31
C PRO A 278 12.89 10.99 -10.34
N ASN A 279 12.64 10.84 -9.03
CA ASN A 279 13.68 10.87 -8.01
C ASN A 279 14.44 9.53 -7.90
N LYS A 280 13.90 8.44 -8.46
CA LYS A 280 14.60 7.16 -8.49
C LYS A 280 15.57 7.13 -9.65
N THR A 281 16.82 6.76 -9.38
CA THR A 281 17.86 6.68 -10.41
C THR A 281 18.26 5.24 -10.68
N GLN A 282 18.75 4.98 -11.90
CA GLN A 282 19.27 3.66 -12.28
C GLN A 282 20.47 3.29 -11.43
N GLU A 283 21.38 4.23 -11.19
CA GLU A 283 22.58 4.04 -10.37
C GLU A 283 22.22 3.75 -8.91
N GLY A 284 21.18 4.42 -8.39
CA GLY A 284 20.61 4.11 -7.08
C GLY A 284 20.02 2.71 -7.03
N ALA A 285 19.29 2.28 -8.06
CA ALA A 285 18.73 0.93 -8.13
C ALA A 285 19.84 -0.16 -8.09
N TYR A 286 20.95 0.03 -8.81
CA TYR A 286 22.09 -0.90 -8.72
C TYR A 286 22.71 -0.95 -7.33
N CYS A 287 22.85 0.20 -6.66
CA CYS A 287 23.35 0.24 -5.27
C CYS A 287 22.38 -0.45 -4.30
N GLY A 288 21.07 -0.26 -4.47
CA GLY A 288 20.03 -0.92 -3.69
C GLY A 288 20.04 -2.44 -3.87
N LEU A 289 20.20 -2.91 -5.11
CA LEU A 289 20.35 -4.33 -5.42
C LEU A 289 21.56 -4.93 -4.70
N LEU A 290 22.72 -4.30 -4.81
CA LEU A 290 23.93 -4.73 -4.10
C LEU A 290 23.72 -4.74 -2.58
N GLY A 291 23.09 -3.72 -2.02
CA GLY A 291 22.76 -3.64 -0.60
C GLY A 291 21.88 -4.80 -0.12
N SER A 292 20.83 -5.13 -0.88
CA SER A 292 19.93 -6.24 -0.57
C SER A 292 20.62 -7.60 -0.66
N VAL A 293 21.42 -7.81 -1.71
CA VAL A 293 22.20 -9.06 -1.91
C VAL A 293 23.21 -9.25 -0.78
N LEU A 294 23.99 -8.22 -0.45
CA LEU A 294 24.95 -8.28 0.65
C LEU A 294 24.26 -8.52 1.99
N MET A 295 23.12 -7.87 2.24
CA MET A 295 22.36 -8.09 3.48
C MET A 295 21.81 -9.51 3.56
N ALA A 296 21.33 -10.09 2.46
CA ALA A 296 20.87 -11.48 2.44
C ALA A 296 22.00 -12.47 2.78
N LEU A 297 23.20 -12.27 2.20
CA LEU A 297 24.39 -13.07 2.51
C LEU A 297 24.84 -12.92 3.97
N LEU A 298 24.79 -11.71 4.51
CA LEU A 298 25.12 -11.45 5.91
C LEU A 298 24.12 -12.12 6.86
N CYS A 299 22.82 -12.04 6.56
CA CYS A 299 21.77 -12.72 7.32
C CYS A 299 21.97 -14.24 7.28
N ASP A 300 22.17 -14.82 6.10
CA ASP A 300 22.41 -16.26 5.93
C ASP A 300 23.57 -16.76 6.80
N LYS A 301 24.71 -16.04 6.75
CA LYS A 301 25.87 -16.32 7.60
C LYS A 301 25.59 -16.11 9.09
N ALA A 302 24.82 -15.08 9.46
CA ALA A 302 24.51 -14.76 10.85
C ALA A 302 23.54 -15.76 11.49
N TRP A 303 22.59 -16.29 10.72
CA TRP A 303 21.64 -17.31 11.19
C TRP A 303 22.22 -18.73 11.10
N GLY A 304 23.32 -18.93 10.36
CA GLY A 304 23.95 -20.22 10.16
C GLY A 304 23.08 -21.17 9.34
N PHE A 305 22.31 -20.64 8.38
CA PHE A 305 21.56 -21.50 7.48
C PHE A 305 22.53 -22.23 6.54
N PRO A 306 22.35 -23.55 6.32
CA PRO A 306 23.22 -24.34 5.44
C PRO A 306 22.84 -24.11 3.97
N SER A 307 22.78 -22.85 3.54
CA SER A 307 22.39 -22.48 2.18
C SER A 307 23.60 -22.11 1.32
N ASP A 308 23.50 -22.35 0.01
CA ASP A 308 24.50 -21.91 -0.95
C ASP A 308 24.46 -20.36 -1.03
N PRO A 309 25.61 -19.66 -0.89
CA PRO A 309 25.67 -18.21 -1.07
C PRO A 309 25.00 -17.70 -2.36
N LEU A 310 25.03 -18.50 -3.44
CA LEU A 310 24.33 -18.15 -4.68
C LEU A 310 22.81 -18.07 -4.50
N ILE A 311 22.22 -18.99 -3.73
CA ILE A 311 20.78 -19.00 -3.43
C ILE A 311 20.44 -17.79 -2.57
N SER A 312 21.22 -17.53 -1.51
CA SER A 312 21.03 -16.37 -0.64
C SER A 312 21.12 -15.04 -1.41
N GLY A 313 22.11 -14.92 -2.30
CA GLY A 313 22.25 -13.76 -3.19
C GLY A 313 21.05 -13.59 -4.13
N LEU A 314 20.57 -14.69 -4.74
CA LEU A 314 19.39 -14.67 -5.60
C LEU A 314 18.12 -14.25 -4.84
N VAL A 315 17.92 -14.75 -3.62
CA VAL A 315 16.80 -14.35 -2.76
C VAL A 315 16.87 -12.84 -2.45
N GLY A 316 18.05 -12.33 -2.09
CA GLY A 316 18.26 -10.90 -1.88
C GLY A 316 17.94 -10.05 -3.11
N ALA A 317 18.32 -10.51 -4.30
CA ALA A 317 18.00 -9.85 -5.56
C ALA A 317 16.49 -9.85 -5.86
N LEU A 318 15.81 -10.97 -5.64
CA LEU A 318 14.37 -11.08 -5.84
C LEU A 318 13.58 -10.19 -4.86
N ILE A 319 14.00 -10.13 -3.58
CA ILE A 319 13.43 -9.23 -2.58
C ILE A 319 13.57 -7.77 -3.02
N PHE A 320 14.75 -7.38 -3.55
CA PHE A 320 14.97 -6.03 -4.08
C PHE A 320 14.05 -5.71 -5.26
N CYS A 321 13.93 -6.62 -6.24
CA CYS A 321 13.05 -6.40 -7.39
C CYS A 321 11.59 -6.21 -6.95
N ALA A 322 11.15 -7.00 -5.98
CA ALA A 322 9.81 -6.92 -5.43
C ALA A 322 9.59 -5.64 -4.61
N SER A 323 10.54 -5.25 -3.77
CA SER A 323 10.46 -4.02 -2.98
C SER A 323 10.41 -2.79 -3.89
N LEU A 324 11.25 -2.76 -4.92
CA LEU A 324 11.26 -1.69 -5.92
C LEU A 324 9.92 -1.59 -6.66
N LEU A 325 9.33 -2.73 -7.04
CA LEU A 325 8.02 -2.79 -7.69
C LEU A 325 6.92 -2.18 -6.80
N GLY A 326 6.92 -2.49 -5.49
CA GLY A 326 5.92 -1.98 -4.56
C GLY A 326 5.89 -0.46 -4.45
N ASP A 327 7.06 0.18 -4.26
CA ASP A 327 7.16 1.64 -4.23
C ASP A 327 6.77 2.26 -5.60
N LEU A 328 7.07 1.59 -6.73
CA LEU A 328 6.60 2.06 -8.04
C LEU A 328 5.08 2.01 -8.20
N VAL A 329 4.41 0.97 -7.68
CA VAL A 329 2.94 0.86 -7.71
C VAL A 329 2.31 2.00 -6.92
N VAL A 330 2.75 2.27 -5.69
CA VAL A 330 2.22 3.38 -4.89
C VAL A 330 2.53 4.72 -5.53
N SER A 331 3.73 4.88 -6.07
CA SER A 331 4.10 6.08 -6.83
C SER A 331 3.15 6.31 -8.00
N ALA A 332 2.74 5.28 -8.74
CA ALA A 332 1.77 5.39 -9.83
C ALA A 332 0.38 5.81 -9.31
N MET A 333 -0.13 5.14 -8.27
CA MET A 333 -1.43 5.47 -7.69
C MET A 333 -1.49 6.92 -7.18
N LYS A 334 -0.38 7.42 -6.62
CA LYS A 334 -0.27 8.83 -6.16
C LYS A 334 -0.41 9.81 -7.32
N ARG A 335 0.18 9.51 -8.49
CA ARG A 335 0.05 10.36 -9.69
C ARG A 335 -1.38 10.39 -10.21
N ASP A 336 -2.05 9.25 -10.24
CA ASP A 336 -3.44 9.15 -10.68
C ASP A 336 -4.38 9.93 -9.76
N ALA A 337 -4.13 9.86 -8.45
CA ALA A 337 -4.88 10.61 -7.44
C ALA A 337 -4.47 12.10 -7.34
N GLN A 338 -3.50 12.56 -8.13
CA GLN A 338 -2.96 13.93 -8.09
C GLN A 338 -2.47 14.37 -6.69
N VAL A 339 -2.06 13.42 -5.86
CA VAL A 339 -1.50 13.67 -4.51
C VAL A 339 -0.03 13.28 -4.45
N LYS A 340 0.72 13.93 -3.56
CA LYS A 340 2.14 13.63 -3.36
C LYS A 340 2.39 12.57 -2.28
N ASP A 341 1.57 12.57 -1.24
CA ASP A 341 1.65 11.67 -0.08
C ASP A 341 0.27 10.99 0.10
N THR A 342 0.22 9.72 0.51
CA THR A 342 -1.04 8.95 0.60
C THR A 342 -1.93 9.40 1.78
N GLY A 343 -1.39 10.13 2.74
CA GLY A 343 -2.15 10.66 3.86
C GLY A 343 -1.36 11.58 4.78
N SER A 344 -2.09 12.26 5.66
CA SER A 344 -1.54 13.07 6.76
C SER A 344 -1.80 12.43 8.12
N LEU A 345 -2.12 11.12 8.15
CA LEU A 345 -2.50 10.41 9.37
C LEU A 345 -1.38 10.48 10.42
N ILE A 346 -0.13 10.56 9.95
CA ILE A 346 1.01 10.92 10.77
C ILE A 346 1.44 12.36 10.41
N PRO A 347 1.24 13.35 11.31
CA PRO A 347 1.56 14.74 11.02
C PRO A 347 3.06 14.91 10.68
N GLY A 348 3.35 15.34 9.45
CA GLY A 348 4.72 15.62 8.98
C GLY A 348 5.50 14.43 8.41
N HIS A 349 4.87 13.26 8.24
CA HIS A 349 5.58 12.01 7.95
C HIS A 349 5.23 11.28 6.65
N GLY A 350 4.23 11.76 5.89
CA GLY A 350 3.62 10.98 4.81
C GLY A 350 2.66 9.94 5.37
N GLY A 351 2.14 9.06 4.50
CA GLY A 351 1.26 7.98 4.94
C GLY A 351 2.00 6.76 5.47
N ILE A 352 1.32 5.93 6.26
CA ILE A 352 1.78 4.57 6.60
C ILE A 352 1.89 3.72 5.34
N LEU A 353 1.03 3.95 4.34
CA LEU A 353 1.07 3.27 3.06
C LEU A 353 2.36 3.58 2.28
N ASP A 354 2.90 4.80 2.38
CA ASP A 354 4.21 5.18 1.80
C ASP A 354 5.40 4.50 2.50
N ARG A 355 5.19 3.85 3.66
CA ARG A 355 6.26 3.15 4.41
C ARG A 355 6.26 1.65 4.17
N PHE A 356 5.08 1.10 3.89
CA PHE A 356 4.87 -0.33 3.69
C PHE A 356 4.73 -0.71 2.21
N ASP A 357 4.88 0.24 1.29
CA ASP A 357 4.77 0.03 -0.16
C ASP A 357 5.74 -1.05 -0.66
N SER A 358 7.00 -0.97 -0.25
CA SER A 358 8.07 -1.90 -0.55
C SER A 358 7.89 -3.25 0.16
N TYR A 359 7.23 -3.26 1.32
CA TYR A 359 7.04 -4.45 2.15
C TYR A 359 5.99 -5.41 1.60
N PHE A 360 5.00 -4.90 0.85
CA PHE A 360 3.88 -5.71 0.38
C PHE A 360 4.28 -6.72 -0.69
N PHE A 361 5.07 -6.31 -1.67
CA PHE A 361 5.54 -7.22 -2.72
C PHE A 361 6.74 -8.07 -2.28
N ALA A 362 7.56 -7.60 -1.34
CA ALA A 362 8.69 -8.36 -0.82
C ALA A 362 8.24 -9.62 -0.05
N ALA A 363 7.15 -9.55 0.72
CA ALA A 363 6.65 -10.69 1.50
C ALA A 363 6.33 -11.97 0.73
N PRO A 364 5.50 -11.95 -0.35
CA PRO A 364 5.22 -13.16 -1.11
C PRO A 364 6.48 -13.76 -1.73
N VAL A 365 7.39 -12.91 -2.23
CA VAL A 365 8.66 -13.38 -2.81
C VAL A 365 9.51 -14.09 -1.75
N ALA A 366 9.68 -13.47 -0.57
CA ALA A 366 10.40 -14.10 0.54
C ALA A 366 9.74 -15.40 0.99
N TYR A 367 8.40 -15.42 1.09
CA TYR A 367 7.63 -16.61 1.45
C TYR A 367 7.83 -17.76 0.48
N PHE A 368 7.67 -17.53 -0.82
CA PHE A 368 7.81 -18.58 -1.82
C PHE A 368 9.26 -19.07 -1.95
N CYS A 369 10.25 -18.17 -1.90
CA CYS A 369 11.65 -18.56 -1.91
C CYS A 369 11.98 -19.47 -0.73
N TRP A 370 11.56 -19.08 0.47
CA TRP A 370 11.84 -19.85 1.68
C TRP A 370 11.03 -21.15 1.76
N TYR A 371 9.78 -21.13 1.32
CA TYR A 371 8.96 -22.33 1.21
C TYR A 371 9.57 -23.35 0.24
N ALA A 372 10.04 -22.89 -0.93
CA ALA A 372 10.72 -23.73 -1.90
C ALA A 372 12.04 -24.29 -1.33
N TYR A 373 12.83 -23.45 -0.66
CA TYR A 373 14.07 -23.85 0.00
C TYR A 373 13.81 -24.96 1.04
N LEU A 374 12.87 -24.76 1.95
CA LEU A 374 12.53 -25.77 2.96
C LEU A 374 12.01 -27.08 2.34
N LYS A 375 11.20 -26.99 1.27
CA LYS A 375 10.69 -28.17 0.55
C LYS A 375 11.79 -28.93 -0.19
N TYR A 376 12.76 -28.22 -0.77
CA TYR A 376 13.90 -28.85 -1.45
C TYR A 376 14.81 -29.56 -0.44
N HIS A 377 15.07 -28.92 0.70
CA HIS A 377 15.92 -29.45 1.76
C HIS A 377 15.22 -30.44 2.70
N SER A 378 13.91 -30.64 2.62
CA SER A 378 13.19 -31.68 3.39
C SER A 378 13.49 -33.13 2.97
N ASN A 379 14.45 -33.35 2.07
CA ASN A 379 15.12 -34.64 1.86
C ASN A 379 16.32 -34.87 2.84
N LEU A 380 16.55 -33.97 3.80
CA LEU A 380 17.56 -34.10 4.86
C LEU A 380 17.08 -34.98 6.03
N PRO A 381 17.99 -35.66 6.76
CA PRO A 381 17.65 -36.71 7.70
C PRO A 381 16.68 -36.29 8.82
N PRO A 382 15.85 -37.23 9.32
CA PRO A 382 14.69 -37.00 10.21
C PRO A 382 15.01 -36.41 11.61
N SER A 383 16.25 -36.00 11.88
CA SER A 383 16.66 -35.40 13.14
C SER A 383 16.41 -33.88 13.23
N LEU A 384 16.26 -33.17 12.11
CA LEU A 384 16.07 -31.70 12.07
C LEU A 384 14.64 -31.25 11.80
N ILE A 385 13.75 -32.17 11.42
CA ILE A 385 12.37 -31.88 11.00
C ILE A 385 11.43 -32.83 11.73
N ARG A 386 11.38 -32.76 13.07
CA ARG A 386 10.30 -33.42 13.82
C ARG A 386 9.18 -32.41 14.09
N PHE A 387 8.29 -32.27 13.11
CA PHE A 387 6.96 -31.70 13.33
C PHE A 387 6.21 -32.62 14.28
N LYS A 388 5.78 -32.11 15.43
CA LYS A 388 4.90 -32.86 16.33
C LYS A 388 3.54 -32.95 15.64
N SER A 389 3.13 -34.19 15.36
CA SER A 389 1.84 -34.61 14.79
C SER A 389 0.65 -34.02 15.52
#